data_AF-I3URK7-F1
#
_entry.id   AF-I3URK7-F1
#
_cell.length_a   1.000
_cell.length_b   1.000
_cell.length_c   1.000
_cell.angle_alpha   90.00
_cell.angle_beta   90.00
_cell.angle_gamma   90.00
#
_symmetry.space_group_name_H-M   'P 1'
#
loop_
_entity.id
_entity.type
_entity.pdbx_description
1 polymer ?
#
loop_
_entity_poly.entity_id
_entity_poly.type
_entity_poly.pdbx_seq_one_letter_code
_entity_poly.pdbx_strand_id
1 'polypeptide(L)'
;MSKRQSSNQERFMLRLIAPALSLLLALPLAAQAASKQDYDLNTLLQKVAKESSVGTPRAINEDILDQGYTVEGKALVNHLSVRQSHAARMQANPEQVRSQLGDSVCRNNGFRNLMSKGAVMVYRFTVYKTNQPVMDQAFDNASCLAGNKKK
;
A
#
# COMPACT_ATOMS: atom_id res chain seq x y z
N MET A 1 -51.47 36.70 -29.34
CA MET A 1 -50.92 35.33 -29.49
C MET A 1 -49.74 35.06 -28.53
N SER A 2 -49.81 35.48 -27.25
CA SER A 2 -48.64 35.41 -26.33
C SER A 2 -48.96 34.80 -24.95
N LYS A 3 -49.70 33.68 -24.92
CA LYS A 3 -49.95 32.94 -23.67
C LYS A 3 -49.80 31.41 -23.79
N ARG A 4 -49.62 30.85 -24.98
CA ARG A 4 -49.48 29.39 -25.19
C ARG A 4 -48.03 28.88 -25.19
N GLN A 5 -47.02 29.76 -25.33
CA GLN A 5 -45.61 29.33 -25.34
C GLN A 5 -45.01 29.15 -23.93
N SER A 6 -45.51 29.85 -22.91
CA SER A 6 -44.92 29.82 -21.56
C SER A 6 -45.17 28.51 -20.79
N SER A 7 -46.28 27.81 -21.06
CA SER A 7 -46.66 26.60 -20.29
C SER A 7 -45.90 25.33 -20.71
N ASN A 8 -45.36 25.29 -21.94
CA ASN A 8 -44.64 24.13 -22.45
C ASN A 8 -43.17 24.08 -21.97
N GLN A 9 -42.59 25.23 -21.63
CA GLN A 9 -41.18 25.34 -21.25
C GLN A 9 -40.93 24.87 -19.80
N GLU A 10 -41.88 25.12 -18.89
CA GLU A 10 -41.78 24.65 -17.49
C GLU A 10 -41.98 23.14 -17.34
N ARG A 11 -42.83 22.53 -18.19
CA ARG A 11 -43.02 21.06 -18.21
C ARG A 11 -41.78 20.31 -18.70
N PHE A 12 -40.94 20.93 -19.51
CA PHE A 12 -39.72 20.32 -20.05
C PHE A 12 -38.57 20.36 -19.04
N MET A 13 -38.44 21.48 -18.30
CA MET A 13 -37.44 21.64 -17.22
C MET A 13 -37.70 20.72 -16.03
N LEU A 14 -38.96 20.57 -15.56
CA LEU A 14 -39.26 19.66 -14.44
C LEU A 14 -39.09 18.17 -14.79
N ARG A 15 -39.25 17.79 -16.06
CA ARG A 15 -39.12 16.38 -16.51
C ARG A 15 -37.67 15.93 -16.66
N LEU A 16 -36.72 16.86 -16.75
CA LEU A 16 -35.29 16.55 -16.90
C LEU A 16 -34.52 16.58 -15.57
N ILE A 17 -35.03 17.28 -14.55
CA ILE A 17 -34.38 17.40 -13.23
C ILE A 17 -34.68 16.17 -12.34
N ALA A 18 -35.86 15.58 -12.46
CA ALA A 18 -36.26 14.41 -11.66
C ALA A 18 -35.37 13.15 -11.87
N PRO A 19 -34.99 12.74 -13.10
CA PRO A 19 -34.14 11.54 -13.28
C PRO A 19 -32.67 11.79 -12.93
N ALA A 20 -32.19 13.04 -12.95
CA ALA A 20 -30.82 13.38 -12.61
C ALA A 20 -30.53 13.27 -11.11
N LEU A 21 -31.52 13.55 -10.25
CA LEU A 21 -31.37 13.42 -8.80
C LEU A 21 -31.32 11.95 -8.33
N SER A 22 -32.04 11.05 -9.01
CA SER A 22 -32.07 9.63 -8.67
C SER A 22 -30.74 8.91 -8.95
N LEU A 23 -29.97 9.39 -9.94
CA LEU A 23 -28.68 8.79 -10.29
C LEU A 23 -27.57 9.14 -9.28
N LEU A 24 -27.69 10.26 -8.57
CA LEU A 24 -26.74 10.69 -7.53
C LEU A 24 -26.83 9.87 -6.23
N LEU A 25 -27.97 9.25 -5.93
CA LEU A 25 -28.15 8.42 -4.72
C LEU A 25 -27.67 6.97 -4.86
N ALA A 26 -27.33 6.50 -6.06
CA ALA A 26 -26.85 5.13 -6.26
C ALA A 26 -25.33 4.97 -6.10
N LEU A 27 -24.56 6.07 -6.13
CA LEU A 27 -23.09 6.04 -5.96
C LEU A 27 -22.55 5.62 -4.59
N PRO A 28 -23.24 5.79 -3.43
CA PRO A 28 -22.63 5.47 -2.15
C PRO A 28 -22.35 3.97 -1.98
N LEU A 29 -23.14 3.10 -2.61
CA LEU A 29 -23.10 1.65 -2.34
C LEU A 29 -21.79 0.97 -2.76
N ALA A 30 -21.05 1.53 -3.72
CA ALA A 30 -19.75 1.01 -4.12
C ALA A 30 -18.61 1.40 -3.15
N ALA A 31 -18.75 2.53 -2.44
CA ALA A 31 -17.72 3.02 -1.53
C ALA A 31 -17.60 2.15 -0.26
N GLN A 32 -18.70 1.55 0.21
CA GLN A 32 -18.71 0.75 1.44
C GLN A 32 -18.07 -0.64 1.28
N ALA A 33 -18.02 -1.19 0.06
CA ALA A 33 -17.38 -2.47 -0.20
C ALA A 33 -15.85 -2.37 -0.15
N ALA A 34 -15.29 -1.30 -0.73
CA ALA A 34 -13.86 -1.01 -0.66
C ALA A 34 -13.39 -0.80 0.79
N SER A 35 -14.19 -0.12 1.62
CA SER A 35 -13.82 0.11 3.03
C SER A 35 -13.78 -1.16 3.87
N LYS A 36 -14.66 -2.14 3.60
CA LYS A 36 -14.64 -3.42 4.34
C LYS A 36 -13.40 -4.25 3.99
N GLN A 37 -13.13 -4.42 2.69
CA GLN A 37 -11.97 -5.17 2.25
C GLN A 37 -10.66 -4.56 2.77
N ASP A 38 -10.58 -3.23 2.80
CA ASP A 38 -9.43 -2.51 3.34
C ASP A 38 -9.29 -2.67 4.85
N TYR A 39 -10.40 -2.70 5.59
CA TYR A 39 -10.41 -2.99 7.02
C TYR A 39 -9.96 -4.43 7.33
N ASP A 40 -10.47 -5.42 6.59
CA ASP A 40 -10.12 -6.82 6.76
C ASP A 40 -8.63 -7.06 6.43
N LEU A 41 -8.14 -6.42 5.36
CA LEU A 41 -6.72 -6.44 5.02
C LEU A 41 -5.87 -5.81 6.13
N ASN A 42 -6.23 -4.62 6.60
CA ASN A 42 -5.48 -3.94 7.65
C ASN A 42 -5.40 -4.79 8.93
N THR A 43 -6.51 -5.39 9.34
CA THR A 43 -6.56 -6.30 10.50
C THR A 43 -5.63 -7.50 10.32
N LEU A 44 -5.62 -8.11 9.14
CA LEU A 44 -4.68 -9.18 8.81
C LEU A 44 -3.23 -8.72 8.89
N LEU A 45 -2.90 -7.56 8.33
CA LEU A 45 -1.56 -7.00 8.38
C LEU A 45 -1.14 -6.69 9.82
N GLN A 46 -2.04 -6.19 10.66
CA GLN A 46 -1.74 -5.91 12.07
C GLN A 46 -1.38 -7.20 12.83
N LYS A 47 -2.12 -8.29 12.56
CA LYS A 47 -1.81 -9.60 13.13
C LYS A 47 -0.42 -10.07 12.69
N VAL A 48 -0.14 -10.02 11.38
CA VAL A 48 1.16 -10.42 10.83
C VAL A 48 2.29 -9.56 11.39
N ALA A 49 2.08 -8.24 11.52
CA ALA A 49 3.07 -7.33 12.10
C ALA A 49 3.39 -7.71 13.54
N LYS A 50 2.36 -7.98 14.36
CA LYS A 50 2.53 -8.42 15.75
C LYS A 50 3.31 -9.74 15.84
N GLU A 51 2.94 -10.73 15.03
CA GLU A 51 3.58 -12.05 15.04
C GLU A 51 5.03 -11.99 14.54
N SER A 52 5.29 -11.24 13.46
CA SER A 52 6.62 -11.12 12.84
C SER A 52 7.62 -10.31 13.68
N SER A 53 7.10 -9.45 14.56
CA SER A 53 7.89 -8.63 15.50
C SER A 53 8.25 -9.35 16.79
N VAL A 54 7.76 -10.57 17.03
CA VAL A 54 8.16 -11.32 18.23
C VAL A 54 9.68 -11.55 18.18
N GLY A 55 10.36 -11.14 19.25
CA GLY A 55 11.81 -11.25 19.38
C GLY A 55 12.60 -10.16 18.63
N THR A 56 11.98 -9.09 18.13
CA THR A 56 12.72 -7.89 17.71
C THR A 56 12.98 -6.95 18.90
N PRO A 57 14.09 -6.17 18.90
CA PRO A 57 15.11 -6.11 17.85
C PRO A 57 16.01 -7.36 17.81
N ARG A 58 16.35 -7.80 16.59
CA ARG A 58 17.28 -8.93 16.35
C ARG A 58 18.25 -8.61 15.24
N ALA A 59 19.47 -9.12 15.33
CA ALA A 59 20.45 -8.97 14.26
C ALA A 59 20.08 -9.88 13.08
N ILE A 60 20.01 -9.29 11.88
CA ILE A 60 19.97 -10.03 10.62
C ILE A 60 21.40 -10.40 10.22
N ASN A 61 22.33 -9.47 10.42
CA ASN A 61 23.77 -9.65 10.30
C ASN A 61 24.49 -8.57 11.16
N GLU A 62 25.81 -8.45 11.03
CA GLU A 62 26.63 -7.51 11.81
C GLU A 62 26.30 -6.02 11.56
N ASP A 63 25.71 -5.71 10.41
CA ASP A 63 25.44 -4.34 9.93
C ASP A 63 23.96 -3.95 10.00
N ILE A 64 23.05 -4.92 10.13
CA ILE A 64 21.59 -4.72 10.02
C ILE A 64 20.87 -5.36 11.21
N LEU A 65 20.07 -4.56 11.92
CA LEU A 65 19.09 -5.05 12.89
C LEU A 65 17.67 -4.93 12.32
N ASP A 66 16.90 -5.99 12.46
CA ASP A 66 15.45 -5.98 12.28
C ASP A 66 14.79 -5.45 13.55
N GLN A 67 14.06 -4.35 13.43
CA GLN A 67 13.38 -3.65 14.52
C GLN A 67 11.91 -4.08 14.65
N GLY A 68 11.42 -4.94 13.76
CA GLY A 68 10.04 -5.40 13.72
C GLY A 68 9.21 -4.71 12.66
N TYR A 69 7.89 -4.83 12.82
CA TYR A 69 6.91 -4.50 11.80
C TYR A 69 5.83 -3.57 12.33
N THR A 70 5.39 -2.63 11.49
CA THR A 70 4.17 -1.83 11.71
C THR A 70 3.26 -1.90 10.48
N VAL A 71 2.06 -1.34 10.60
CA VAL A 71 1.11 -1.24 9.49
C VAL A 71 0.79 0.22 9.20
N GLU A 72 0.91 0.61 7.93
CA GLU A 72 0.58 1.94 7.43
C GLU A 72 -0.43 1.80 6.27
N GLY A 73 -1.73 1.89 6.57
CA GLY A 73 -2.79 1.64 5.58
C GLY A 73 -2.77 0.19 5.07
N LYS A 74 -2.38 -0.01 3.81
CA LYS A 74 -2.20 -1.33 3.18
C LYS A 74 -0.76 -1.82 3.22
N ALA A 75 0.15 -1.02 3.80
CA ALA A 75 1.56 -1.36 3.87
C ALA A 75 1.88 -2.13 5.15
N LEU A 76 2.59 -3.26 5.01
CA LEU A 76 3.30 -3.91 6.09
C LEU A 76 4.75 -3.43 6.05
N VAL A 77 5.14 -2.62 7.02
CA VAL A 77 6.43 -1.93 7.05
C VAL A 77 7.37 -2.69 7.96
N ASN A 78 8.43 -3.29 7.42
CA ASN A 78 9.55 -3.80 8.20
C ASN A 78 10.55 -2.68 8.45
N HIS A 79 10.82 -2.38 9.71
CA HIS A 79 11.78 -1.36 10.12
C HIS A 79 13.15 -2.01 10.32
N LEU A 80 14.16 -1.49 9.64
CA LEU A 80 15.53 -1.97 9.75
C LEU A 80 16.45 -0.81 10.11
N SER A 81 17.33 -1.05 11.07
CA SER A 81 18.40 -0.10 11.40
C SER A 81 19.73 -0.62 10.87
N VAL A 82 20.47 0.22 10.16
CA VAL A 82 21.73 -0.13 9.51
C VAL A 82 22.88 0.72 10.04
N ARG A 83 24.09 0.17 10.10
CA ARG A 83 25.28 0.97 10.42
C ARG A 83 25.54 2.03 9.35
N GLN A 84 26.11 3.17 9.75
CA GLN A 84 26.38 4.31 8.86
C GLN A 84 27.18 3.92 7.60
N SER A 85 28.24 3.11 7.76
CA SER A 85 29.06 2.65 6.63
C SER A 85 28.28 1.74 5.67
N HIS A 86 27.35 0.93 6.19
CA HIS A 86 26.49 0.08 5.39
C HIS A 86 25.41 0.91 4.67
N ALA A 87 24.83 1.90 5.35
CA ALA A 87 23.88 2.84 4.77
C ALA A 87 24.45 3.55 3.52
N ALA A 88 25.69 4.03 3.61
CA ALA A 88 26.38 4.66 2.49
C ALA A 88 26.53 3.71 1.28
N ARG A 89 26.85 2.43 1.53
CA ARG A 89 26.93 1.40 0.46
C ARG A 89 25.57 1.13 -0.17
N MET A 90 24.51 1.05 0.63
CA MET A 90 23.15 0.88 0.14
C MET A 90 22.75 2.06 -0.75
N GLN A 91 23.02 3.29 -0.32
CA GLN A 91 22.70 4.51 -1.07
C GLN A 91 23.53 4.64 -2.36
N ALA A 92 24.74 4.09 -2.40
CA ALA A 92 25.56 4.06 -3.60
C ALA A 92 25.02 3.09 -4.67
N ASN A 93 24.25 2.06 -4.29
CA ASN A 93 23.68 1.10 -5.24
C ASN A 93 22.26 0.66 -4.86
N PRO A 94 21.27 1.57 -4.90
CA PRO A 94 19.92 1.30 -4.42
C PRO A 94 19.17 0.27 -5.27
N GLU A 95 19.49 0.15 -6.56
CA GLU A 95 18.92 -0.86 -7.45
C GLU A 95 19.35 -2.28 -7.06
N GLN A 96 20.60 -2.46 -6.65
CA GLN A 96 21.08 -3.74 -6.12
C GLN A 96 20.33 -4.12 -4.84
N VAL A 97 20.14 -3.17 -3.92
CA VAL A 97 19.35 -3.38 -2.70
C VAL A 97 17.92 -3.79 -3.06
N ARG A 98 17.28 -3.05 -3.96
CA ARG A 98 15.91 -3.35 -4.41
C ARG A 98 15.81 -4.74 -5.04
N SER A 99 16.78 -5.13 -5.86
CA SER A 99 16.80 -6.47 -6.49
C SER A 99 16.89 -7.58 -5.44
N GLN A 100 17.79 -7.46 -4.47
CA GLN A 100 17.98 -8.47 -3.41
C GLN A 100 16.74 -8.59 -2.51
N LEU A 101 16.14 -7.44 -2.14
CA LEU A 101 14.89 -7.43 -1.38
C LEU A 101 13.74 -8.02 -2.20
N GLY A 102 13.65 -7.69 -3.49
CA GLY A 102 12.65 -8.23 -4.40
C GLY A 102 12.74 -9.77 -4.49
N ASP A 103 13.95 -10.31 -4.58
CA ASP A 103 14.18 -11.76 -4.55
C ASP A 103 13.66 -12.42 -3.26
N SER A 104 13.94 -11.83 -2.11
CA SER A 104 13.46 -12.33 -0.81
C SER A 104 11.93 -12.24 -0.71
N VAL A 105 11.36 -11.08 -1.02
CA VAL A 105 9.91 -10.81 -0.93
C VAL A 105 9.12 -11.71 -1.86
N CYS A 106 9.55 -11.80 -3.12
CA CYS A 106 8.79 -12.48 -4.16
C CYS A 106 8.89 -14.01 -4.10
N ARG A 107 9.82 -14.56 -3.30
CA ARG A 107 9.91 -15.99 -2.99
C ARG A 107 9.21 -16.37 -1.68
N ASN A 108 8.83 -15.39 -0.85
CA ASN A 108 8.11 -15.64 0.39
C ASN A 108 6.61 -15.83 0.13
N ASN A 109 6.10 -17.05 0.29
CA ASN A 109 4.69 -17.38 0.05
C ASN A 109 3.71 -16.56 0.91
N GLY A 110 4.08 -16.28 2.17
CA GLY A 110 3.27 -15.45 3.06
C GLY A 110 3.12 -14.03 2.53
N PHE A 111 4.22 -13.38 2.15
CA PHE A 111 4.20 -12.05 1.56
C PHE A 111 3.47 -12.03 0.21
N ARG A 112 3.67 -13.04 -0.64
CA ARG A 112 2.89 -13.17 -1.90
C ARG A 112 1.39 -13.24 -1.65
N ASN A 113 0.95 -13.98 -0.64
CA ASN A 113 -0.46 -14.07 -0.27
C ASN A 113 -1.02 -12.75 0.30
N LEU A 114 -0.21 -11.98 1.01
CA LEU A 114 -0.63 -10.64 1.45
C LEU A 114 -0.74 -9.68 0.26
N MET A 115 0.24 -9.69 -0.64
CA MET A 115 0.25 -8.82 -1.83
C MET A 115 -0.87 -9.18 -2.81
N SER A 116 -1.26 -10.45 -2.94
CA SER A 116 -2.41 -10.83 -3.78
C SER A 116 -3.75 -10.30 -3.23
N LYS A 117 -3.81 -9.96 -1.94
CA LYS A 117 -4.94 -9.28 -1.28
C LYS A 117 -4.86 -7.76 -1.34
N GLY A 118 -3.82 -7.20 -1.98
CA GLY A 118 -3.62 -5.76 -2.14
C GLY A 118 -2.66 -5.13 -1.12
N ALA A 119 -1.94 -5.92 -0.32
CA ALA A 119 -0.91 -5.39 0.57
C ALA A 119 0.32 -4.90 -0.20
N VAL A 120 1.07 -3.99 0.44
CA VAL A 120 2.38 -3.53 -0.03
C VAL A 120 3.42 -3.85 1.04
N MET A 121 4.46 -4.61 0.70
CA MET A 121 5.56 -4.88 1.62
C MET A 121 6.55 -3.71 1.52
N VAL A 122 6.88 -3.06 2.64
CA VAL A 122 7.79 -1.92 2.66
C VAL A 122 8.96 -2.22 3.59
N TYR A 123 10.18 -2.08 3.09
CA TYR A 123 11.39 -2.12 3.91
C TYR A 123 11.85 -0.69 4.15
N ARG A 124 11.84 -0.25 5.41
CA ARG A 124 12.25 1.10 5.81
C ARG A 124 13.58 1.02 6.52
N PHE A 125 14.61 1.58 5.90
CA PHE A 125 15.96 1.59 6.45
C PHE A 125 16.27 2.92 7.11
N THR A 126 16.81 2.87 8.32
CA THR A 126 17.29 4.03 9.07
C THR A 126 18.70 3.79 9.59
N VAL A 127 19.46 4.85 9.83
CA VAL A 127 20.78 4.74 10.46
C VAL A 127 20.61 4.36 11.93
N TYR A 128 21.36 3.36 12.37
CA TYR A 128 21.39 2.90 13.74
C TYR A 128 21.76 4.04 14.71
N LYS A 129 21.01 4.15 15.82
CA LYS A 129 21.05 5.19 16.87
C LYS A 129 20.57 6.59 16.48
N THR A 130 20.75 7.04 15.24
CA THR A 130 20.32 8.39 14.83
C THR A 130 18.93 8.43 14.21
N ASN A 131 18.40 7.26 13.80
CA ASN A 131 17.13 7.11 13.08
C ASN A 131 17.04 7.96 11.80
N GLN A 132 18.18 8.40 11.25
CA GLN A 132 18.19 9.13 9.98
C GLN A 132 17.68 8.22 8.87
N PRO A 133 16.69 8.65 8.07
CA PRO A 133 16.19 7.85 6.95
C PRO A 133 17.29 7.55 5.94
N VAL A 134 17.38 6.30 5.51
CA VAL A 134 18.31 5.85 4.46
C VAL A 134 17.55 5.68 3.15
N MET A 135 16.53 4.82 3.14
CA MET A 135 15.64 4.58 2.01
C MET A 135 14.43 3.73 2.40
N ASP A 136 13.35 3.83 1.61
CA ASP A 136 12.19 2.94 1.66
C ASP A 136 12.10 2.13 0.35
N GLN A 137 11.84 0.83 0.44
CA GLN A 137 11.66 -0.06 -0.72
C GLN A 137 10.32 -0.77 -0.64
N ALA A 138 9.41 -0.40 -1.55
CA ALA A 138 8.06 -0.95 -1.64
C ALA A 138 7.95 -2.06 -2.71
N PHE A 139 7.21 -3.11 -2.38
CA PHE A 139 6.91 -4.24 -3.23
C PHE A 139 5.43 -4.59 -3.13
N ASP A 140 4.77 -4.59 -4.27
CA ASP A 140 3.39 -5.03 -4.45
C ASP A 140 3.34 -6.27 -5.35
N ASN A 141 2.14 -6.75 -5.66
CA ASN A 141 1.99 -7.92 -6.52
C ASN A 141 2.62 -7.73 -7.91
N ALA A 142 2.53 -6.52 -8.47
CA ALA A 142 3.09 -6.21 -9.79
C ALA A 142 4.63 -6.24 -9.79
N SER A 143 5.26 -5.80 -8.70
CA SER A 143 6.71 -5.85 -8.49
C SER A 143 7.25 -7.28 -8.68
N CYS A 144 6.53 -8.28 -8.18
CA CYS A 144 6.93 -9.68 -8.32
C CYS A 144 6.64 -10.31 -9.69
N LEU A 145 5.79 -9.69 -10.51
CA LEU A 145 5.56 -10.11 -11.90
C LEU A 145 6.61 -9.51 -12.84
N ALA A 146 7.03 -8.27 -12.58
CA ALA A 146 8.05 -7.59 -13.37
C ALA A 146 9.45 -8.24 -13.22
N GLY A 147 9.79 -8.72 -12.02
CA GLY A 147 11.06 -9.43 -11.78
C GLY A 147 11.21 -10.73 -12.58
N ASN A 148 10.10 -11.43 -12.85
CA ASN A 148 10.10 -12.68 -13.61
C ASN A 148 10.32 -12.50 -15.12
N LYS A 149 10.22 -11.27 -15.66
CA LYS A 149 10.41 -11.00 -17.09
C LYS A 149 11.88 -10.83 -17.52
N LYS A 150 12.82 -10.80 -16.57
CA LYS A 150 14.26 -10.69 -16.85
C LYS A 150 14.98 -12.05 -16.91
N LYS A 151 14.24 -13.14 -17.12
CA LYS A 151 14.78 -14.50 -17.12
C LYS A 151 14.77 -15.11 -18.52
#